data_AF-A0A1A8LAE6-F1
#
_entry.id   AF-A0A1A8LAE6-F1
#
_cell.length_a   1.000
_cell.length_b   1.000
_cell.length_c   1.000
_cell.angle_alpha   90.00
_cell.angle_beta   90.00
_cell.angle_gamma   90.00
#
_symmetry.space_group_name_H-M   'P 1'
#
loop_
_entity.id
_entity.type
_entity.pdbx_description
1 polymer ?
#
loop_
_entity_poly.entity_id
_entity_poly.type
_entity_poly.pdbx_seq_one_letter_code
_entity_poly.pdbx_strand_id
1 'polypeptide(L)'
;AVRLLKRGGVLVYSTCTVTLAENEEQVAWALSTFPCLTLEPQVKTTSTKINTQKNSRVTVAAFPQEPHIGAEGMLGAGLSPEQLRLLQRFRPELSWDQTETKVPLISRVDGDTIGFFIAKFLKN
;
A
#
# COMPACT_ATOMS: atom_id res chain seq x y z
N ALA A 1 -13.49 -7.60 9.55
CA ALA A 1 -13.45 -7.26 8.12
C ALA A 1 -13.40 -8.49 7.20
N VAL A 2 -12.36 -9.33 7.27
CA VAL A 2 -12.11 -10.45 6.32
C VAL A 2 -13.31 -11.38 6.09
N ARG A 3 -14.04 -11.75 7.14
CA ARG A 3 -15.21 -12.65 7.05
C ARG A 3 -16.36 -12.09 6.19
N LEU A 4 -16.53 -10.76 6.17
CA LEU A 4 -17.61 -10.09 5.44
C LEU A 4 -17.23 -9.81 3.98
N LEU A 5 -15.95 -9.96 3.63
CA LEU A 5 -15.46 -9.72 2.28
C LEU A 5 -15.81 -10.91 1.37
N LYS A 6 -16.38 -10.64 0.19
CA LYS A 6 -16.63 -11.66 -0.84
C LYS A 6 -15.31 -12.18 -1.44
N ARG A 7 -15.32 -13.38 -2.04
CA ARG A 7 -14.20 -13.85 -2.88
C ARG A 7 -13.99 -12.89 -4.05
N GLY A 8 -12.74 -12.65 -4.41
CA GLY A 8 -12.29 -11.60 -5.32
C GLY A 8 -12.45 -10.18 -4.78
N GLY A 9 -12.83 -10.01 -3.50
CA GLY A 9 -12.97 -8.71 -2.87
C GLY A 9 -11.63 -8.12 -2.43
N VAL A 10 -11.55 -6.79 -2.35
CA VAL A 10 -10.36 -6.06 -1.89
C VAL A 10 -10.58 -5.56 -0.45
N LEU A 11 -9.59 -5.77 0.40
CA LEU A 11 -9.50 -5.18 1.74
C LEU A 11 -8.38 -4.14 1.74
N VAL A 12 -8.67 -2.91 2.16
CA VAL A 12 -7.64 -1.92 2.47
C VAL A 12 -7.58 -1.75 3.98
N TYR A 13 -6.39 -1.90 4.54
CA TYR A 13 -6.07 -1.62 5.93
C TYR A 13 -5.24 -0.34 5.97
N SER A 14 -5.62 0.62 6.82
CA SER A 14 -4.88 1.86 6.98
C SER A 14 -4.92 2.36 8.41
N THR A 15 -3.85 3.04 8.82
CA THR A 15 -3.72 3.66 10.14
C THR A 15 -3.10 5.04 10.01
N CYS A 16 -3.25 5.87 11.04
CA CYS A 16 -2.54 7.14 11.19
C CYS A 16 -1.47 7.09 12.29
N THR A 17 -0.83 5.92 12.45
CA THR A 17 0.24 5.69 13.42
C THR A 17 1.53 5.27 12.71
N VAL A 18 2.67 5.47 13.36
CA VAL A 18 3.99 5.11 12.80
C VAL A 18 4.57 3.83 13.41
N THR A 19 3.90 3.22 14.39
CA THR A 19 4.42 2.05 15.12
C THR A 19 4.42 0.80 14.25
N LEU A 20 5.41 -0.07 14.45
CA LEU A 20 5.53 -1.34 13.72
C LEU A 20 4.38 -2.31 14.09
N ALA A 21 4.06 -2.37 15.38
CA ALA A 21 3.07 -3.28 15.97
C ALA A 21 1.65 -3.10 15.42
N GLU A 22 1.29 -1.87 15.08
CA GLU A 22 -0.01 -1.53 14.50
C GLU A 22 0.01 -1.60 12.96
N ASN A 23 1.17 -1.78 12.32
CA ASN A 23 1.32 -1.69 10.88
C ASN A 23 1.82 -3.00 10.27
N GLU A 24 3.12 -3.17 10.06
CA GLU A 24 3.69 -4.35 9.41
C GLU A 24 3.42 -5.63 10.19
N GLU A 25 3.39 -5.58 11.52
CA GLU A 25 3.03 -6.75 12.33
C GLU A 25 1.58 -7.17 12.10
N GLN A 26 0.67 -6.22 11.88
CA GLN A 26 -0.72 -6.53 11.51
C GLN A 26 -0.81 -7.13 10.12
N VAL A 27 0.02 -6.67 9.18
CA VAL A 27 0.12 -7.27 7.83
C VAL A 27 0.63 -8.71 7.91
N ALA A 28 1.73 -8.93 8.62
CA ALA A 28 2.31 -10.26 8.81
C ALA A 28 1.32 -11.22 9.48
N TRP A 29 0.68 -10.77 10.56
CA TRP A 29 -0.37 -11.52 11.24
C TRP A 29 -1.57 -11.83 10.32
N ALA A 30 -2.01 -10.87 9.51
CA ALA A 30 -3.14 -11.07 8.60
C ALA A 30 -2.82 -12.13 7.53
N LEU A 31 -1.62 -12.10 6.95
CA LEU A 31 -1.17 -13.08 5.96
C LEU A 31 -1.01 -14.48 6.56
N SER A 32 -0.55 -14.59 7.81
CA SER A 32 -0.44 -15.89 8.49
C SER A 32 -1.80 -16.44 8.92
N THR A 33 -2.70 -15.57 9.39
CA THR A 33 -3.99 -15.96 10.00
C THR A 33 -5.06 -16.22 8.95
N PHE A 34 -5.01 -15.51 7.81
CA PHE A 34 -6.00 -15.63 6.75
C PHE A 34 -5.32 -16.04 5.43
N PRO A 35 -5.12 -17.35 5.18
CA PRO A 35 -4.49 -17.85 3.95
C PRO A 35 -5.24 -17.49 2.65
N CYS A 36 -6.49 -17.02 2.77
CA CYS A 36 -7.27 -16.51 1.64
C CYS A 36 -6.90 -15.07 1.25
N LEU A 37 -6.06 -14.38 2.02
CA LEU A 37 -5.60 -13.03 1.71
C LEU A 37 -4.23 -13.08 1.03
N THR A 38 -4.08 -12.26 -0.01
CA THR A 38 -2.80 -11.98 -0.67
C THR A 38 -2.55 -10.48 -0.65
N LEU A 39 -1.33 -10.06 -0.32
CA LEU A 39 -0.93 -8.65 -0.38
C LEU A 39 -0.79 -8.23 -1.85
N GLU A 40 -1.36 -7.09 -2.21
CA GLU A 40 -1.43 -6.60 -3.59
C GLU A 40 -0.82 -5.20 -3.74
N PRO A 41 -0.20 -4.88 -4.89
CA PRO A 41 0.29 -3.55 -5.16
C PRO A 41 -0.80 -2.48 -5.07
N GLN A 42 -0.42 -1.33 -4.51
CA GLN A 42 -1.28 -0.16 -4.38
C GLN A 42 -1.37 0.70 -5.64
N VAL A 43 -0.55 0.43 -6.68
CA VAL A 43 -0.92 0.35 -8.12
C VAL A 43 0.30 0.51 -9.04
N LYS A 44 0.33 -0.32 -10.10
CA LYS A 44 0.73 0.05 -11.47
C LYS A 44 -0.19 -0.70 -12.43
N THR A 45 -1.26 -0.07 -12.92
CA THR A 45 -1.94 -0.56 -14.12
C THR A 45 -1.55 0.39 -15.23
N THR A 46 -0.40 0.15 -15.88
CA THR A 46 -0.19 0.73 -17.20
C THR A 46 -1.38 0.31 -18.05
N SER A 47 -2.15 1.27 -18.54
CA SER A 47 -3.23 1.06 -19.50
C SER A 47 -2.79 0.07 -20.57
N THR A 48 -3.15 -1.20 -20.43
CA THR A 48 -3.06 -2.16 -21.53
C THR A 48 -4.03 -1.65 -22.55
N LYS A 49 -3.51 -1.13 -23.67
CA LYS A 49 -4.30 -0.68 -24.82
C LYS A 49 -5.39 -1.71 -25.06
N ILE A 50 -6.63 -1.28 -24.92
CA ILE A 50 -7.81 -2.09 -25.19
C ILE A 50 -7.76 -2.41 -26.68
N ASN A 51 -7.25 -3.59 -27.04
CA ASN A 51 -7.46 -4.13 -28.37
C ASN A 51 -8.78 -4.88 -28.30
N THR A 52 -9.80 -4.32 -28.94
CA THR A 52 -11.17 -4.82 -28.94
C THR A 52 -11.23 -6.20 -29.58
N GLN A 53 -11.23 -7.27 -28.77
CA GLN A 53 -11.78 -8.54 -29.21
C GLN A 53 -12.55 -9.24 -28.09
N LYS A 54 -13.76 -9.63 -28.47
CA LYS A 54 -14.89 -10.13 -27.69
C LYS A 54 -14.55 -11.21 -26.65
N ASN A 55 -15.36 -11.20 -25.58
CA ASN A 55 -15.53 -12.23 -24.54
C ASN A 55 -14.38 -12.42 -23.54
N SER A 56 -14.49 -11.81 -22.36
CA SER A 56 -14.38 -12.52 -21.07
C SER A 56 -14.45 -11.55 -19.88
N ARG A 57 -15.29 -11.92 -18.91
CA ARG A 57 -15.15 -11.69 -17.46
C ARG A 57 -14.75 -10.26 -17.04
N VAL A 58 -15.74 -9.52 -16.52
CA VAL A 58 -15.54 -8.22 -15.84
C VAL A 58 -14.46 -8.39 -14.76
N THR A 59 -13.25 -7.93 -15.05
CA THR A 59 -12.17 -7.78 -14.07
C THR A 59 -12.57 -6.65 -13.15
N VAL A 60 -12.54 -6.89 -11.84
CA VAL A 60 -12.75 -5.85 -10.83
C VAL A 60 -11.81 -4.70 -11.15
N ALA A 61 -12.36 -3.54 -11.48
CA ALA A 61 -11.60 -2.32 -11.70
C ALA A 61 -10.95 -1.94 -10.35
N ALA A 62 -9.73 -2.43 -10.12
CA ALA A 62 -8.84 -1.85 -9.15
C ALA A 62 -8.55 -0.44 -9.65
N PHE A 63 -9.21 0.56 -9.08
CA PHE A 63 -8.90 1.94 -9.38
C PHE A 63 -7.41 2.17 -9.08
N PRO A 64 -6.61 2.58 -10.06
CA PRO A 64 -5.24 2.96 -9.80
C PRO A 64 -5.21 4.07 -8.74
N GLN A 65 -4.55 3.88 -7.58
CA GLN A 65 -4.23 5.01 -6.72
C GLN A 65 -3.07 5.74 -7.40
N GLU A 66 -3.41 6.72 -8.22
CA GLU A 66 -2.48 7.71 -8.73
C GLU A 66 -2.56 8.96 -7.85
N PRO A 67 -1.43 9.46 -7.29
CA PRO A 67 -0.06 8.93 -7.38
C PRO A 67 0.23 7.86 -6.29
N HIS A 68 1.21 6.98 -6.55
CA HIS A 68 1.80 6.14 -5.50
C HIS A 68 2.76 6.99 -4.66
N ILE A 69 2.22 7.64 -3.62
CA ILE A 69 2.98 8.47 -2.68
C ILE A 69 3.35 7.61 -1.46
N GLY A 70 4.48 7.91 -0.82
CA GLY A 70 4.94 7.21 0.39
C GLY A 70 6.07 6.20 0.15
N ALA A 71 6.76 5.84 1.23
CA ALA A 71 7.85 4.89 1.28
C ALA A 71 7.35 3.43 1.41
N GLU A 72 8.24 2.47 1.18
CA GLU A 72 7.96 1.05 1.45
C GLU A 72 7.81 0.74 2.95
N GLY A 73 7.35 -0.47 3.27
CA GLY A 73 7.26 -0.97 4.63
C GLY A 73 8.62 -1.08 5.34
N MET A 74 8.61 -1.10 6.66
CA MET A 74 9.80 -1.25 7.50
C MET A 74 10.15 -2.71 7.77
N LEU A 75 11.45 -2.97 7.92
CA LEU A 75 11.96 -4.23 8.47
C LEU A 75 11.50 -4.42 9.92
N GLY A 76 11.39 -5.67 10.36
CA GLY A 76 11.12 -6.05 11.76
C GLY A 76 9.94 -6.99 11.95
N ALA A 77 8.97 -6.99 11.02
CA ALA A 77 7.77 -7.84 11.11
C ALA A 77 7.90 -9.20 10.40
N GLY A 78 9.07 -9.54 9.86
CA GLY A 78 9.29 -10.79 9.11
C GLY A 78 8.68 -10.84 7.71
N LEU A 79 8.28 -9.69 7.15
CA LEU A 79 7.85 -9.58 5.76
C LEU A 79 9.04 -9.63 4.80
N SER A 80 8.85 -10.21 3.61
CA SER A 80 9.89 -10.23 2.57
C SER A 80 10.09 -8.83 1.97
N PRO A 81 11.26 -8.55 1.36
CA PRO A 81 11.50 -7.27 0.67
C PRO A 81 10.45 -6.97 -0.40
N GLU A 82 9.98 -8.00 -1.11
CA GLU A 82 8.91 -7.87 -2.11
C GLU A 82 7.59 -7.46 -1.46
N GLN A 83 7.26 -8.00 -0.29
CA GLN A 83 6.05 -7.62 0.45
C GLN A 83 6.14 -6.20 1.00
N LEU A 84 7.31 -5.77 1.51
CA LEU A 84 7.52 -4.41 2.01
C LEU A 84 7.30 -3.37 0.91
N ARG A 85 7.71 -3.66 -0.33
CA ARG A 85 7.48 -2.80 -1.50
C ARG A 85 6.01 -2.65 -1.90
N LEU A 86 5.11 -3.50 -1.39
CA LEU A 86 3.67 -3.40 -1.64
C LEU A 86 2.95 -2.52 -0.61
N LEU A 87 3.65 -2.09 0.44
CA LEU A 87 3.13 -1.22 1.50
C LEU A 87 3.44 0.25 1.19
N GLN A 88 2.58 1.14 1.68
CA GLN A 88 2.81 2.58 1.66
C GLN A 88 2.89 3.12 3.08
N ARG A 89 4.03 3.74 3.40
CA ARG A 89 4.26 4.48 4.64
C ARG A 89 4.47 5.96 4.38
N PHE A 90 3.90 6.78 5.24
CA PHE A 90 4.12 8.21 5.31
C PHE A 90 4.69 8.51 6.68
N ARG A 91 5.88 9.12 6.73
CA ARG A 91 6.59 9.40 7.97
C ARG A 91 7.12 10.84 7.95
N PRO A 92 6.62 11.72 8.84
CA PRO A 92 7.15 13.08 8.95
C PRO A 92 8.57 13.10 9.51
N GLU A 93 8.98 12.11 10.30
CA GLU A 93 10.25 12.16 11.04
C GLU A 93 11.52 12.14 10.16
N LEU A 94 11.40 11.80 8.87
CA LEU A 94 12.54 11.78 7.94
C LEU A 94 12.83 13.14 7.29
N SER A 95 11.99 14.16 7.50
CA SER A 95 12.19 15.50 6.93
C SER A 95 12.99 16.44 7.84
N TRP A 96 13.13 16.13 9.14
CA TRP A 96 13.72 17.02 10.13
C TRP A 96 15.25 17.13 10.07
N ASP A 97 15.91 16.21 9.37
CA ASP A 97 17.36 16.23 9.13
C ASP A 97 17.74 17.01 7.84
N GLN A 98 16.77 17.67 7.19
CA GLN A 98 17.03 18.53 6.04
C GLN A 98 17.67 19.85 6.51
N THR A 99 19.00 19.83 6.66
CA THR A 99 19.82 21.05 6.59
C THR A 99 19.34 21.90 5.41
N GLU A 100 18.94 23.14 5.67
CA GLU A 100 18.37 24.15 4.76
C GLU A 100 18.89 24.11 3.30
N THR A 101 18.46 23.13 2.52
CA THR A 101 18.83 23.01 1.11
C THR A 101 17.63 23.34 0.24
N LYS A 102 17.89 24.17 -0.76
CA LYS A 102 16.99 24.86 -1.69
C LYS A 102 16.13 23.92 -2.57
N VAL A 103 15.33 23.04 -1.98
CA VAL A 103 14.33 22.26 -2.73
C VAL A 103 13.06 23.10 -2.93
N PRO A 104 12.45 23.15 -4.14
CA PRO A 104 11.21 23.87 -4.37
C PRO A 104 10.11 23.40 -3.41
N LEU A 105 9.31 24.31 -2.85
CA LEU A 105 8.28 24.03 -1.83
C LEU A 105 7.32 22.89 -2.23
N ILE A 106 7.05 22.72 -3.53
CA ILE A 106 6.23 21.62 -4.07
C ILE A 106 6.80 20.23 -3.77
N SER A 107 8.12 20.07 -3.70
CA SER A 107 8.74 18.76 -3.39
C SER A 107 8.67 18.37 -1.92
N ARG A 108 8.31 19.32 -1.02
CA ARG A 108 8.22 19.08 0.42
C ARG A 108 6.85 18.55 0.84
N VAL A 109 5.81 18.75 0.04
CA VAL A 109 4.42 18.38 0.43
C VAL A 109 4.22 16.87 0.52
N ASP A 110 4.98 16.09 -0.25
CA ASP A 110 4.91 14.62 -0.24
C ASP A 110 5.72 14.00 0.92
N GLY A 111 6.62 14.78 1.55
CA GLY A 111 7.50 14.34 2.63
C GLY A 111 7.07 14.84 4.02
N ASP A 112 6.57 16.06 4.11
CA ASP A 112 6.01 16.65 5.34
C ASP A 112 4.54 16.24 5.51
N THR A 113 4.34 14.95 5.79
CA THR A 113 3.02 14.32 5.90
C THR A 113 2.80 13.75 7.29
N ILE A 114 1.55 13.60 7.71
CA ILE A 114 1.23 12.87 8.94
C ILE A 114 1.76 11.44 8.88
N GLY A 115 2.02 10.83 10.03
CA GLY A 115 2.26 9.41 10.12
C GLY A 115 1.08 8.63 9.55
N PHE A 116 1.28 7.88 8.46
CA PHE A 116 0.21 7.12 7.82
C PHE A 116 0.73 5.80 7.25
N PHE A 117 -0.15 4.80 7.21
CA PHE A 117 0.17 3.46 6.72
C PHE A 117 -0.99 2.94 5.86
N ILE A 118 -0.67 2.27 4.76
CA ILE A 118 -1.67 1.62 3.90
C ILE A 118 -1.15 0.23 3.49
N ALA A 119 -2.01 -0.78 3.63
CA ALA A 119 -1.83 -2.13 3.09
C ALA A 119 -3.09 -2.55 2.31
N LYS A 120 -2.91 -3.18 1.14
CA LYS A 120 -4.01 -3.64 0.29
C LYS A 120 -3.94 -5.15 0.11
N PHE A 121 -5.06 -5.83 0.32
CA PHE A 121 -5.20 -7.28 0.18
C PHE A 121 -6.29 -7.65 -0.82
N LEU A 122 -6.07 -8.72 -1.57
CA LEU A 122 -7.10 -9.43 -2.33
C LEU A 122 -7.52 -10.68 -1.56
N LYS A 123 -8.83 -10.95 -1.51
CA LYS A 123 -9.37 -12.20 -0.98
C LYS A 123 -9.65 -13.20 -2.10
N ASN A 124 -8.99 -14.36 -2.08
CA ASN A 124 -9.14 -15.43 -3.07
C ASN A 124 -10.36 -16.34 -2.81
#